data_AF-A0A6N4XSF6-F1
#
_entry.id   AF-A0A6N4XSF6-F1
#
_cell.length_a   1.000
_cell.length_b   1.000
_cell.length_c   1.000
_cell.angle_alpha   90.00
_cell.angle_beta   90.00
_cell.angle_gamma   90.00
#
_symmetry.space_group_name_H-M   'P 1'
#
loop_
_entity.id
_entity.type
_entity.pdbx_description
1 polymer ?
#
loop_
_entity_poly.entity_id
_entity_poly.type
_entity_poly.pdbx_seq_one_letter_code
_entity_poly.pdbx_strand_id
1 'polypeptide(L)'
;MQKKDVSKSDSIFYIFNRYDTLMAMSSEYEDILKPTQTIKKEGYFKYKKNKIIVTEPYNPTFQILKEKNKLIPIKEYGGKYPYYDGKDFQKGSIYKIKDLNHLELIDKGNLTKYFYNILNMKYLSHLLQPNKQMRKILFFLSLFFLLNCKNESGLQDNLYKIVLDYQKKNTFKETPKNSMYVYEVYFYQDSTVSVSLSPIGVNLEEKNLYGIYKDRTLKATYIIDDNRIGKNLVKKYIQRDLDKFVAKDFVINDAMYPEYIYKIKGKELVLIDSIRGNVKR
;
A
#
# COMPACT_ATOMS: atom_id res chain seq x y z
N MET A 1 8.18 -15.94 -13.18
CA MET A 1 8.16 -14.46 -13.28
C MET A 1 9.61 -13.98 -13.23
N GLN A 2 10.11 -13.30 -14.27
CA GLN A 2 11.52 -12.83 -14.29
C GLN A 2 11.78 -11.93 -13.07
N LYS A 3 12.76 -12.28 -12.24
CA LYS A 3 13.33 -11.36 -11.24
C LYS A 3 13.94 -10.20 -12.02
N LYS A 4 13.21 -9.10 -12.17
CA LYS A 4 13.72 -7.88 -12.80
C LYS A 4 14.59 -7.18 -11.76
N ASP A 5 15.89 -7.48 -11.81
CA ASP A 5 16.92 -6.87 -10.99
C ASP A 5 17.03 -5.35 -11.23
N VAL A 6 17.75 -4.66 -10.35
CA VAL A 6 18.16 -3.26 -10.55
C VAL A 6 18.85 -3.14 -11.92
N SER A 7 18.39 -2.18 -12.73
CA SER A 7 18.86 -2.03 -14.10
C SER A 7 20.35 -1.73 -14.16
N LYS A 8 21.06 -2.41 -15.07
CA LYS A 8 22.49 -2.20 -15.32
C LYS A 8 22.78 -1.02 -16.26
N SER A 9 21.78 -0.60 -17.04
CA SER A 9 21.89 0.48 -18.02
C SER A 9 21.54 1.84 -17.43
N ASP A 10 20.70 1.88 -16.38
CA ASP A 10 20.31 3.11 -15.71
C ASP A 10 21.53 3.84 -15.14
N SER A 11 21.52 5.16 -15.26
CA SER A 11 22.59 6.02 -14.76
C SER A 11 22.10 7.02 -13.71
N ILE A 12 20.79 7.12 -13.48
CA ILE A 12 20.21 8.02 -12.49
C ILE A 12 19.68 7.19 -11.34
N PHE A 13 20.03 7.60 -10.12
CA PHE A 13 19.58 6.95 -8.91
C PHE A 13 19.03 7.98 -7.94
N TYR A 14 17.88 7.69 -7.36
CA TYR A 14 17.25 8.49 -6.33
C TYR A 14 17.44 7.82 -4.98
N ILE A 15 17.97 8.59 -4.02
CA ILE A 15 18.12 8.20 -2.64
C ILE A 15 17.02 8.88 -1.83
N PHE A 16 16.19 8.06 -1.20
CA PHE A 16 15.16 8.47 -0.27
C PHE A 16 15.56 8.04 1.13
N ASN A 17 15.45 8.97 2.08
CA ASN A 17 15.53 8.63 3.49
C ASN A 17 14.17 8.92 4.15
N ARG A 18 13.58 7.87 4.71
CA ARG A 18 12.29 7.88 5.39
C ARG A 18 12.47 7.18 6.73
N TYR A 19 12.37 7.88 7.85
CA TYR A 19 12.60 7.28 9.18
C TYR A 19 13.96 6.56 9.26
N ASP A 20 13.96 5.27 9.61
CA ASP A 20 15.12 4.39 9.66
C ASP A 20 15.29 3.56 8.37
N THR A 21 14.69 4.01 7.28
CA THR A 21 14.73 3.33 5.97
C THR A 21 15.43 4.21 4.94
N LEU A 22 16.28 3.57 4.14
CA LEU A 22 16.93 4.15 2.97
C LEU A 22 16.46 3.40 1.73
N MET A 23 16.00 4.12 0.71
CA MET A 23 15.64 3.52 -0.57
C MET A 23 16.50 4.10 -1.67
N ALA A 24 17.06 3.22 -2.51
CA ALA A 24 17.79 3.58 -3.71
C ALA A 24 17.01 3.08 -4.92
N MET A 25 16.44 3.99 -5.71
CA MET A 25 15.68 3.68 -6.92
C MET A 25 16.48 4.07 -8.14
N SER A 26 16.47 3.25 -9.20
CA SER A 26 17.14 3.60 -10.46
C SER A 26 16.11 4.02 -11.51
N SER A 27 16.48 5.02 -12.31
CA SER A 27 15.69 5.49 -13.44
C SER A 27 16.57 5.70 -14.68
N GLU A 28 15.93 5.66 -15.85
CA GLU A 28 16.58 5.97 -17.12
C GLU A 28 16.76 7.48 -17.31
N TYR A 29 15.77 8.27 -16.86
CA TYR A 29 15.75 9.73 -16.93
C TYR A 29 15.42 10.35 -15.56
N GLU A 30 15.66 11.65 -15.43
CA GLU A 30 15.24 12.39 -14.22
C GLU A 30 13.73 12.60 -14.26
N ASP A 31 13.08 12.52 -13.11
CA ASP A 31 11.68 12.89 -12.92
C ASP A 31 10.70 12.07 -13.76
N ILE A 32 11.01 10.79 -13.99
CA ILE A 32 10.12 9.84 -14.64
C ILE A 32 9.52 8.82 -13.67
N LEU A 33 9.95 8.77 -12.42
CA LEU A 33 9.36 7.85 -11.44
C LEU A 33 8.42 8.61 -10.53
N LYS A 34 7.24 8.08 -10.20
CA LYS A 34 6.57 8.52 -8.97
C LYS A 34 7.29 7.90 -7.77
N PRO A 35 7.57 8.65 -6.68
CA PRO A 35 7.26 10.07 -6.45
C PRO A 35 8.41 11.06 -6.76
N THR A 36 9.43 10.67 -7.54
CA THR A 36 10.62 11.51 -7.83
C THR A 36 10.29 12.89 -8.38
N GLN A 37 9.20 13.03 -9.14
CA GLN A 37 8.72 14.31 -9.69
C GLN A 37 8.31 15.33 -8.63
N THR A 38 7.58 14.89 -7.60
CA THR A 38 6.91 15.77 -6.64
C THR A 38 7.71 15.97 -5.36
N ILE A 39 8.85 15.29 -5.22
CA ILE A 39 9.68 15.36 -4.04
C ILE A 39 10.80 16.37 -4.26
N LYS A 40 11.00 17.23 -3.26
CA LYS A 40 12.11 18.16 -3.18
C LYS A 40 13.44 17.41 -3.20
N LYS A 41 14.39 17.92 -3.98
CA LYS A 41 15.71 17.33 -4.16
C LYS A 41 16.72 18.22 -3.45
N GLU A 42 17.39 17.68 -2.44
CA GLU A 42 18.44 18.41 -1.70
C GLU A 42 19.66 18.68 -2.58
N GLY A 43 19.89 17.81 -3.56
CA GLY A 43 20.92 17.97 -4.57
C GLY A 43 21.33 16.63 -5.14
N TYR A 44 22.47 16.59 -5.81
CA TYR A 44 23.04 15.34 -6.30
C TYR A 44 24.56 15.31 -6.17
N PHE A 45 25.12 14.12 -6.27
CA PHE A 45 26.54 13.93 -6.51
C PHE A 45 26.74 12.93 -7.65
N LYS A 46 27.91 12.97 -8.29
CA LYS A 46 28.28 11.99 -9.30
C LYS A 46 29.09 10.89 -8.64
N TYR A 47 28.77 9.64 -8.96
CA TYR A 47 29.56 8.48 -8.57
C TYR A 47 29.79 7.61 -9.80
N LYS A 48 31.04 7.55 -10.28
CA LYS A 48 31.38 6.95 -11.58
C LYS A 48 30.54 7.59 -12.69
N LYS A 49 29.88 6.79 -13.53
CA LYS A 49 28.97 7.24 -14.59
C LYS A 49 27.59 7.69 -14.09
N ASN A 50 27.30 7.51 -12.80
CA ASN A 50 25.94 7.66 -12.28
C ASN A 50 25.72 9.04 -11.64
N LYS A 51 24.52 9.59 -11.85
CA LYS A 51 23.99 10.73 -11.11
C LYS A 51 23.16 10.21 -9.93
N ILE A 52 23.60 10.49 -8.71
CA ILE A 52 22.92 10.09 -7.49
C ILE A 52 22.21 11.32 -6.91
N ILE A 53 20.89 11.37 -7.07
CA ILE A 53 20.02 12.43 -6.59
C ILE A 53 19.58 12.09 -5.17
N VAL A 54 19.83 13.01 -4.25
CA VAL A 54 19.40 12.91 -2.86
C VAL A 54 18.14 13.73 -2.69
N THR A 55 17.08 13.07 -2.23
CA THR A 55 15.81 13.72 -1.94
C THR A 55 15.75 14.25 -0.51
N GLU A 56 14.85 15.20 -0.28
CA GLU A 56 14.56 15.69 1.07
C GLU A 56 14.19 14.52 1.99
N PRO A 57 14.89 14.36 3.12
CA PRO A 57 14.54 13.36 4.12
C PRO A 57 13.16 13.65 4.72
N TYR A 58 12.40 12.59 5.01
CA TYR A 58 11.12 12.74 5.69
C TYR A 58 11.18 11.97 7.01
N ASN A 59 11.01 12.73 8.11
CA ASN A 59 11.11 12.25 9.49
C ASN A 59 12.29 11.30 9.75
N PRO A 60 13.53 11.62 9.30
CA PRO A 60 14.64 10.69 9.40
C PRO A 60 14.97 10.37 10.87
N THR A 61 15.11 9.09 11.19
CA THR A 61 15.58 8.65 12.52
C THR A 61 17.08 8.91 12.66
N PHE A 62 17.81 8.80 11.56
CA PHE A 62 19.24 9.07 11.49
C PHE A 62 19.48 10.23 10.53
N GLN A 63 20.22 11.24 10.99
CA GLN A 63 20.52 12.40 10.17
C GLN A 63 21.65 12.10 9.19
N ILE A 64 21.29 11.63 7.99
CA ILE A 64 22.24 11.30 6.92
C ILE A 64 22.74 12.57 6.22
N LEU A 65 21.89 13.61 6.14
CA LEU A 65 22.25 14.89 5.54
C LEU A 65 22.61 15.92 6.60
N LYS A 66 23.81 16.48 6.46
CA LYS A 66 24.27 17.63 7.25
C LYS A 66 23.87 18.92 6.54
N GLU A 67 23.60 19.98 7.31
CA GLU A 67 23.26 21.31 6.79
C GLU A 67 24.30 21.82 5.78
N LYS A 68 25.58 21.60 6.07
CA LYS A 68 26.68 21.81 5.12
C LYS A 68 27.04 20.47 4.49
N ASN A 69 26.64 20.28 3.25
CA ASN A 69 26.97 19.11 2.44
C ASN A 69 27.61 19.52 1.10
N LYS A 70 28.19 18.55 0.39
CA LYS A 70 28.87 18.76 -0.91
C LYS A 70 27.94 18.42 -2.09
N LEU A 71 26.63 18.39 -1.89
CA LEU A 71 25.69 18.11 -2.96
C LEU A 71 25.66 19.28 -3.93
N ILE A 72 25.63 18.95 -5.22
CA ILE A 72 25.43 19.91 -6.29
C ILE A 72 23.93 20.26 -6.29
N PRO A 73 23.55 21.54 -6.21
CA PRO A 73 22.14 21.94 -6.24
C PRO A 73 21.46 21.49 -7.54
N ILE A 74 20.21 21.09 -7.43
CA ILE A 74 19.34 20.82 -8.58
C ILE A 74 18.42 22.03 -8.74
N LYS A 75 18.35 22.60 -9.96
CA LYS A 75 17.32 23.58 -10.27
C LYS A 75 15.98 22.86 -10.35
N GLU A 76 14.98 23.35 -9.64
CA GLU A 76 13.62 22.85 -9.79
C GLU A 76 13.17 23.00 -11.24
N TYR A 77 12.60 21.94 -11.80
CA TYR A 77 12.15 21.91 -13.17
C TYR A 77 10.85 22.72 -13.28
N GLY A 78 10.94 23.94 -13.84
CA GLY A 78 9.80 24.83 -14.03
C GLY A 78 8.96 24.57 -15.30
N GLY A 79 9.28 23.53 -16.06
CA GLY A 79 8.56 23.16 -17.28
C GLY A 79 7.39 22.20 -17.03
N LYS A 80 6.61 21.89 -18.08
CA LYS A 80 5.70 20.73 -18.03
C LYS A 80 6.55 19.46 -18.02
N TYR A 81 6.37 18.62 -16.99
CA TYR A 81 7.01 17.32 -16.94
C TYR A 81 6.62 16.50 -18.18
N PRO A 82 7.54 15.70 -18.74
CA PRO A 82 7.17 14.73 -19.76
C PRO A 82 6.04 13.85 -19.23
N TYR A 83 5.10 13.48 -20.12
CA TYR A 83 3.94 12.69 -19.76
C TYR A 83 4.39 11.40 -19.05
N TYR A 84 4.03 11.26 -17.78
CA TYR A 84 4.25 10.07 -16.98
C TYR A 84 2.94 9.31 -16.82
N ASP A 85 2.85 8.13 -17.41
CA ASP A 85 1.63 7.32 -17.45
C ASP A 85 1.48 6.40 -16.23
N GLY A 86 2.31 6.60 -15.19
CA GLY A 86 2.27 5.79 -13.98
C GLY A 86 2.86 4.40 -14.09
N LYS A 87 3.14 3.90 -15.30
CA LYS A 87 3.50 2.49 -15.50
C LYS A 87 5.00 2.24 -15.44
N ASP A 88 5.83 3.27 -15.26
CA ASP A 88 7.26 3.03 -15.14
C ASP A 88 7.56 2.20 -13.90
N PHE A 89 8.37 1.19 -14.15
CA PHE A 89 8.69 0.16 -13.19
C PHE A 89 9.63 0.72 -12.11
N GLN A 90 9.14 0.87 -10.88
CA GLN A 90 9.98 1.28 -9.75
C GLN A 90 10.95 0.14 -9.43
N LYS A 91 12.21 0.27 -9.80
CA LYS A 91 13.25 -0.72 -9.53
C LYS A 91 14.32 -0.16 -8.62
N GLY A 92 14.77 -0.95 -7.65
CA GLY A 92 15.69 -0.43 -6.65
C GLY A 92 16.06 -1.39 -5.54
N SER A 93 16.48 -0.83 -4.42
CA SER A 93 16.78 -1.56 -3.19
C SER A 93 16.32 -0.75 -1.99
N ILE A 94 15.82 -1.44 -0.97
CA ILE A 94 15.39 -0.88 0.30
C ILE A 94 16.31 -1.43 1.39
N TYR A 95 16.79 -0.53 2.23
CA TYR A 95 17.66 -0.84 3.36
C TYR A 95 17.06 -0.31 4.65
N LYS A 96 17.21 -1.07 5.73
CA LYS A 96 17.02 -0.62 7.11
C LYS A 96 18.35 -0.06 7.61
N ILE A 97 18.32 1.15 8.14
CA ILE A 97 19.45 1.79 8.79
C ILE A 97 19.45 1.29 10.25
N LYS A 98 20.46 0.50 10.63
CA LYS A 98 20.67 0.12 12.04
C LYS A 98 21.45 1.20 12.77
N ASP A 99 22.44 1.74 12.09
CA ASP A 99 23.23 2.91 12.46
C ASP A 99 23.86 3.50 11.17
N LEU A 100 24.59 4.61 11.29
CA LEU A 100 25.15 5.33 10.13
C LEU A 100 26.23 4.54 9.36
N ASN A 101 26.75 3.45 9.92
CA ASN A 101 27.75 2.59 9.31
C ASN A 101 27.18 1.21 8.90
N HIS A 102 25.92 0.92 9.24
CA HIS A 102 25.31 -0.38 9.04
C HIS A 102 23.92 -0.28 8.40
N LEU A 103 23.87 -0.70 7.13
CA LEU A 103 22.64 -0.88 6.37
C LEU A 103 22.32 -2.38 6.21
N GLU A 104 21.11 -2.78 6.56
CA GLU A 104 20.57 -4.12 6.32
C GLU A 104 19.67 -4.08 5.09
N LEU A 105 19.95 -4.89 4.07
CA LEU A 105 19.09 -5.00 2.88
C LEU A 105 17.77 -5.67 3.26
N ILE A 106 16.65 -4.99 2.96
CA ILE A 106 15.29 -5.47 3.23
C ILE A 106 14.64 -6.00 1.97
N ASP A 107 14.77 -5.30 0.84
CA ASP A 107 14.21 -5.74 -0.43
C ASP A 107 15.00 -5.20 -1.63
N LYS A 108 14.88 -5.86 -2.78
CA LYS A 108 15.56 -5.50 -4.02
C LYS A 108 14.77 -5.95 -5.24
N GLY A 109 14.87 -5.17 -6.32
CA GLY A 109 14.24 -5.47 -7.60
C GLY A 109 13.00 -4.62 -7.78
N ASN A 110 11.84 -5.25 -7.94
CA ASN A 110 10.56 -4.55 -8.13
C ASN A 110 10.07 -3.92 -6.82
N LEU A 111 10.09 -2.60 -6.76
CA LEU A 111 9.60 -1.82 -5.65
C LEU A 111 8.20 -1.23 -5.89
N THR A 112 7.53 -1.51 -7.02
CA THR A 112 6.20 -0.97 -7.33
C THR A 112 5.17 -1.24 -6.22
N LYS A 113 5.27 -2.37 -5.53
CA LYS A 113 4.41 -2.70 -4.37
C LYS A 113 4.47 -1.68 -3.22
N TYR A 114 5.50 -0.83 -3.18
CA TYR A 114 5.67 0.22 -2.19
C TYR A 114 5.17 1.60 -2.66
N PHE A 115 4.73 1.71 -3.92
CA PHE A 115 4.33 2.96 -4.55
C PHE A 115 2.95 2.81 -5.20
N TYR A 116 1.92 3.41 -4.60
CA TYR A 116 0.57 3.41 -5.16
C TYR A 116 0.51 4.25 -6.45
N ASN A 117 -0.12 3.70 -7.49
CA ASN A 117 -0.49 4.46 -8.68
C ASN A 117 -1.82 5.19 -8.38
N ILE A 118 -2.18 6.24 -9.13
CA ILE A 118 -3.39 7.06 -8.86
C ILE A 118 -4.32 7.10 -10.09
N LEU A 119 -4.03 6.33 -11.14
CA LEU A 119 -4.45 6.73 -12.49
C LEU A 119 -5.92 6.47 -12.86
N ASN A 120 -6.75 5.90 -12.00
CA ASN A 120 -8.15 5.57 -12.36
C ASN A 120 -9.26 6.38 -11.67
N MET A 121 -8.95 7.44 -10.92
CA MET A 121 -9.99 8.21 -10.21
C MET A 121 -10.97 8.98 -11.13
N LYS A 122 -10.61 9.28 -12.38
CA LYS A 122 -11.43 10.16 -13.25
C LYS A 122 -12.58 9.46 -13.99
N TYR A 123 -12.56 8.13 -14.10
CA TYR A 123 -13.56 7.38 -14.89
C TYR A 123 -14.74 6.84 -14.07
N LEU A 124 -14.59 6.68 -12.74
CA LEU A 124 -15.61 6.04 -11.91
C LEU A 124 -16.66 6.99 -11.31
N SER A 125 -16.34 8.28 -11.13
CA SER A 125 -17.26 9.25 -10.51
C SER A 125 -18.51 9.53 -11.35
N HIS A 126 -18.46 9.25 -12.67
CA HIS A 126 -19.58 9.43 -13.58
C HIS A 126 -20.55 8.23 -13.63
N LEU A 127 -20.13 7.05 -13.14
CA LEU A 127 -20.90 5.79 -13.21
C LEU A 127 -21.69 5.46 -11.93
N LEU A 128 -21.51 6.22 -10.85
CA LEU A 128 -22.06 5.89 -9.52
C LEU A 128 -23.03 6.92 -8.95
N GLN A 129 -23.88 7.54 -9.79
CA GLN A 129 -25.01 8.34 -9.30
C GLN A 129 -26.32 7.54 -9.33
N PRO A 130 -26.86 7.10 -8.17
CA PRO A 130 -28.16 6.44 -8.13
C PRO A 130 -29.30 7.44 -8.35
N ASN A 131 -30.24 7.07 -9.23
CA ASN A 131 -31.38 7.89 -9.66
C ASN A 131 -32.42 8.08 -8.53
N LYS A 132 -33.03 9.27 -8.47
CA LYS A 132 -33.78 9.83 -7.31
C LYS A 132 -35.05 9.03 -6.91
N GLN A 133 -35.58 8.19 -7.80
CA GLN A 133 -36.81 7.42 -7.59
C GLN A 133 -36.63 6.12 -6.76
N MET A 134 -35.44 5.50 -6.74
CA MET A 134 -35.23 4.24 -6.00
C MET A 134 -35.10 4.38 -4.47
N ARG A 135 -35.03 5.60 -3.94
CA ARG A 135 -34.90 5.85 -2.50
C ARG A 135 -36.16 5.56 -1.68
N LYS A 136 -37.35 5.59 -2.30
CA LYS A 136 -38.62 5.44 -1.56
C LYS A 136 -39.05 3.98 -1.39
N ILE A 137 -38.65 3.08 -2.29
CA ILE A 137 -39.02 1.66 -2.24
C ILE A 137 -38.14 0.88 -1.24
N LEU A 138 -36.88 1.28 -1.05
CA LEU A 138 -35.96 0.62 -0.11
C LEU A 138 -36.33 0.81 1.38
N PHE A 139 -37.15 1.80 1.70
CA PHE A 139 -37.51 2.13 3.09
C PHE A 139 -38.58 1.19 3.66
N PHE A 140 -39.41 0.58 2.81
CA PHE A 140 -40.45 -0.36 3.26
C PHE A 140 -39.95 -1.82 3.32
N LEU A 141 -38.95 -2.20 2.51
CA LEU A 141 -38.33 -3.53 2.59
C LEU A 141 -37.38 -3.70 3.79
N SER A 142 -36.86 -2.63 4.38
CA SER A 142 -35.95 -2.70 5.53
C SER A 142 -36.66 -3.08 6.83
N LEU A 143 -37.97 -2.85 6.93
CA LEU A 143 -38.75 -3.14 8.14
C LEU A 143 -38.98 -4.64 8.36
N PHE A 144 -38.92 -5.46 7.30
CA PHE A 144 -39.12 -6.92 7.38
C PHE A 144 -37.85 -7.72 7.71
N PHE A 145 -36.66 -7.10 7.71
CA PHE A 145 -35.38 -7.80 7.95
C PHE A 145 -34.83 -7.67 9.39
N LEU A 146 -35.53 -6.99 10.29
CA LEU A 146 -35.05 -6.74 11.66
C LEU A 146 -35.13 -7.95 12.61
N LEU A 147 -35.70 -9.09 12.20
CA LEU A 147 -35.94 -10.24 13.08
C LEU A 147 -35.01 -11.44 12.88
N ASN A 148 -33.90 -11.32 12.13
CA ASN A 148 -32.94 -12.43 12.03
C ASN A 148 -31.47 -11.98 11.91
N CYS A 149 -31.03 -11.07 12.79
CA CYS A 149 -29.64 -10.62 12.85
C CYS A 149 -28.72 -11.67 13.51
N LYS A 150 -28.50 -12.80 12.84
CA LYS A 150 -27.21 -13.49 13.01
C LYS A 150 -26.17 -12.61 12.33
N ASN A 151 -25.38 -11.89 13.12
CA ASN A 151 -24.22 -11.16 12.61
C ASN A 151 -23.17 -12.16 12.14
N GLU A 152 -23.36 -12.69 10.93
CA GLU A 152 -22.31 -13.46 10.27
C GLU A 152 -21.29 -12.48 9.69
N SER A 153 -20.04 -12.63 10.13
CA SER A 153 -18.90 -11.82 9.68
C SER A 153 -18.67 -11.85 8.17
N GLY A 154 -19.30 -12.78 7.45
CA GLY A 154 -19.06 -13.08 6.04
C GLY A 154 -17.81 -13.93 5.79
N LEU A 155 -17.07 -14.28 6.85
CA LEU A 155 -15.83 -15.07 6.79
C LEU A 155 -16.01 -16.45 7.44
N GLN A 156 -15.27 -17.44 6.95
CA GLN A 156 -15.13 -18.74 7.62
C GLN A 156 -14.25 -18.61 8.87
N ASP A 157 -14.45 -19.48 9.84
CA ASP A 157 -13.89 -19.36 11.19
C ASP A 157 -12.36 -19.25 11.20
N ASN A 158 -11.67 -19.96 10.30
CA ASN A 158 -10.21 -19.96 10.25
C ASN A 158 -9.65 -18.61 9.79
N LEU A 159 -10.21 -18.05 8.70
CA LEU A 159 -9.83 -16.71 8.24
C LEU A 159 -10.25 -15.64 9.25
N TYR A 160 -11.45 -15.78 9.83
CA TYR A 160 -11.95 -14.87 10.85
C TYR A 160 -11.02 -14.79 12.06
N LYS A 161 -10.58 -15.94 12.60
CA LYS A 161 -9.66 -16.01 13.74
C LYS A 161 -8.31 -15.36 13.44
N ILE A 162 -7.75 -15.60 12.26
CA ILE A 162 -6.45 -15.04 11.86
C ILE A 162 -6.53 -13.52 11.67
N VAL A 163 -7.58 -13.03 11.02
CA VAL A 163 -7.78 -11.59 10.86
C VAL A 163 -7.96 -10.94 12.23
N LEU A 164 -8.75 -11.54 13.13
CA LEU A 164 -8.90 -11.03 14.49
C LEU A 164 -7.59 -11.02 15.29
N ASP A 165 -6.80 -12.08 15.22
CA ASP A 165 -5.50 -12.15 15.89
C ASP A 165 -4.55 -11.06 15.37
N TYR A 166 -4.51 -10.89 14.04
CA TYR A 166 -3.76 -9.80 13.42
C TYR A 166 -4.24 -8.42 13.91
N GLN A 167 -5.56 -8.17 13.92
CA GLN A 167 -6.16 -6.90 14.35
C GLN A 167 -5.87 -6.57 15.83
N LYS A 168 -5.74 -7.59 16.69
CA LYS A 168 -5.37 -7.42 18.10
C LYS A 168 -3.89 -7.07 18.25
N LYS A 169 -3.02 -7.70 17.47
CA LYS A 169 -1.56 -7.48 17.52
C LYS A 169 -1.12 -6.18 16.85
N ASN A 170 -1.87 -5.72 15.85
CA ASN A 170 -1.52 -4.58 15.00
C ASN A 170 -2.65 -3.54 15.04
N THR A 171 -2.93 -3.02 16.24
CA THR A 171 -3.88 -1.91 16.40
C THR A 171 -3.28 -0.62 15.86
N PHE A 172 -4.06 0.18 15.16
CA PHE A 172 -3.65 1.53 14.81
C PHE A 172 -3.52 2.39 16.10
N LYS A 173 -2.45 3.18 16.19
CA LYS A 173 -2.25 4.22 17.21
C LYS A 173 -2.11 5.55 16.48
N GLU A 174 -2.94 6.52 16.86
CA GLU A 174 -3.05 7.91 16.35
C GLU A 174 -3.10 8.08 14.81
N THR A 175 -4.25 8.56 14.33
CA THR A 175 -4.48 8.90 12.91
C THR A 175 -3.74 10.20 12.53
N PRO A 176 -2.82 10.17 11.55
CA PRO A 176 -2.44 11.39 10.84
C PRO A 176 -3.70 12.03 10.25
N LYS A 177 -3.74 13.36 10.21
CA LYS A 177 -4.82 14.12 9.57
C LYS A 177 -4.96 13.61 8.12
N ASN A 178 -6.16 13.16 7.75
CA ASN A 178 -6.53 12.60 6.43
C ASN A 178 -6.17 11.12 6.16
N SER A 179 -5.66 10.35 7.13
CA SER A 179 -5.44 8.90 6.94
C SER A 179 -6.72 8.08 7.13
N MET A 180 -6.82 6.97 6.40
CA MET A 180 -7.98 6.08 6.41
C MET A 180 -7.49 4.65 6.65
N TYR A 181 -7.91 4.03 7.75
CA TYR A 181 -7.40 2.73 8.15
C TYR A 181 -8.41 1.63 7.85
N VAL A 182 -7.98 0.61 7.13
CA VAL A 182 -8.78 -0.60 6.84
C VAL A 182 -7.86 -1.81 6.80
N TYR A 183 -8.32 -2.93 7.35
CA TYR A 183 -7.58 -4.19 7.26
C TYR A 183 -7.76 -4.80 5.88
N GLU A 184 -6.70 -5.42 5.38
CA GLU A 184 -6.68 -6.01 4.05
C GLU A 184 -6.39 -7.51 4.17
N VAL A 185 -7.07 -8.30 3.33
CA VAL A 185 -6.78 -9.71 3.12
C VAL A 185 -6.57 -9.94 1.64
N TYR A 186 -5.37 -10.34 1.25
CA TYR A 186 -5.00 -10.56 -0.15
C TYR A 186 -4.80 -12.06 -0.43
N PHE A 187 -5.49 -12.62 -1.41
CA PHE A 187 -5.29 -14.00 -1.86
C PHE A 187 -4.41 -14.07 -3.11
N TYR A 188 -3.25 -14.72 -3.00
CA TYR A 188 -2.30 -14.90 -4.09
C TYR A 188 -2.53 -16.21 -4.84
N GLN A 189 -2.19 -16.19 -6.13
CA GLN A 189 -2.35 -17.34 -7.05
C GLN A 189 -1.60 -18.60 -6.60
N ASP A 190 -0.54 -18.46 -5.83
CA ASP A 190 0.23 -19.58 -5.28
C ASP A 190 -0.43 -20.21 -4.03
N SER A 191 -1.70 -19.89 -3.76
CA SER A 191 -2.46 -20.35 -2.60
C SER A 191 -1.87 -19.88 -1.26
N THR A 192 -1.28 -18.68 -1.26
CA THR A 192 -1.00 -17.94 -0.04
C THR A 192 -2.06 -16.85 0.19
N VAL A 193 -2.23 -16.46 1.44
CA VAL A 193 -3.06 -15.33 1.84
C VAL A 193 -2.25 -14.43 2.75
N SER A 194 -2.29 -13.12 2.52
CA SER A 194 -1.73 -12.16 3.45
C SER A 194 -2.79 -11.38 4.19
N VAL A 195 -2.45 -10.95 5.40
CA VAL A 195 -3.26 -10.05 6.22
C VAL A 195 -2.40 -8.87 6.63
N SER A 196 -2.89 -7.67 6.36
CA SER A 196 -2.20 -6.41 6.65
C SER A 196 -3.17 -5.32 7.12
N LEU A 197 -2.62 -4.16 7.51
CA LEU A 197 -3.40 -2.96 7.80
C LEU A 197 -2.97 -1.86 6.83
N SER A 198 -3.90 -1.44 5.96
CA SER A 198 -3.69 -0.34 5.04
C SER A 198 -3.99 0.99 5.74
N PRO A 199 -3.06 1.95 5.77
CA PRO A 199 -3.26 3.25 6.39
C PRO A 199 -3.79 4.32 5.43
N ILE A 200 -3.99 3.96 4.16
CA ILE A 200 -4.53 4.83 3.10
C ILE A 200 -5.93 4.40 2.62
N GLY A 201 -6.50 3.35 3.20
CA GLY A 201 -7.81 2.83 2.86
C GLY A 201 -7.75 1.71 1.81
N VAL A 202 -8.84 1.56 1.07
CA VAL A 202 -9.02 0.58 0.00
C VAL A 202 -8.25 1.02 -1.24
N ASN A 203 -7.34 0.18 -1.72
CA ASN A 203 -6.66 0.40 -2.99
C ASN A 203 -7.55 0.01 -4.17
N LEU A 204 -8.20 0.99 -4.80
CA LEU A 204 -9.09 0.75 -5.96
C LEU A 204 -8.37 0.31 -7.25
N GLU A 205 -7.04 0.32 -7.28
CA GLU A 205 -6.27 -0.16 -8.44
C GLU A 205 -6.20 -1.69 -8.51
N GLU A 206 -6.39 -2.34 -7.36
CA GLU A 206 -6.47 -3.79 -7.30
C GLU A 206 -7.73 -4.29 -8.01
N LYS A 207 -7.59 -5.40 -8.72
CA LYS A 207 -8.73 -6.08 -9.34
C LYS A 207 -9.44 -6.95 -8.29
N ASN A 208 -10.72 -7.23 -8.54
CA ASN A 208 -11.52 -8.16 -7.73
C ASN A 208 -11.53 -7.83 -6.23
N LEU A 209 -11.78 -6.56 -5.93
CA LEU A 209 -12.04 -6.07 -4.59
C LEU A 209 -13.41 -6.51 -4.11
N TYR A 210 -13.46 -7.02 -2.88
CA TYR A 210 -14.68 -7.42 -2.20
C TYR A 210 -14.84 -6.60 -0.92
N GLY A 211 -16.11 -6.27 -0.67
CA GLY A 211 -16.61 -5.26 0.24
C GLY A 211 -16.16 -5.37 1.67
N ILE A 212 -16.62 -4.43 2.49
CA ILE A 212 -16.16 -4.33 3.88
C ILE A 212 -16.86 -5.39 4.75
N TYR A 213 -16.06 -6.36 5.20
CA TYR A 213 -16.40 -7.34 6.23
C TYR A 213 -16.19 -6.71 7.60
N LYS A 214 -17.26 -6.66 8.40
CA LYS A 214 -17.26 -6.05 9.73
C LYS A 214 -18.39 -6.66 10.56
N ASP A 215 -18.12 -6.89 11.84
CA ASP A 215 -19.15 -7.19 12.83
C ASP A 215 -18.84 -6.46 14.17
N ARG A 216 -19.38 -6.96 15.29
CA ARG A 216 -19.14 -6.36 16.63
C ARG A 216 -17.67 -6.48 17.09
N THR A 217 -16.93 -7.44 16.57
CA THR A 217 -15.55 -7.79 16.96
C THR A 217 -14.56 -7.56 15.82
N LEU A 218 -14.92 -7.96 14.60
CA LEU A 218 -14.13 -7.77 13.39
C LEU A 218 -14.17 -6.32 12.94
N LYS A 219 -13.02 -5.63 12.99
CA LYS A 219 -12.87 -4.29 12.41
C LYS A 219 -12.98 -4.36 10.89
N ALA A 220 -13.31 -3.23 10.27
CA ALA A 220 -13.47 -3.11 8.82
C ALA A 220 -12.31 -3.75 8.07
N THR A 221 -12.63 -4.79 7.31
CA THR A 221 -11.66 -5.59 6.55
C THR A 221 -12.18 -5.75 5.13
N TYR A 222 -11.34 -5.54 4.12
CA TYR A 222 -11.68 -5.81 2.73
C TYR A 222 -10.86 -6.98 2.19
N ILE A 223 -11.38 -7.64 1.16
CA ILE A 223 -10.76 -8.83 0.56
C ILE A 223 -10.39 -8.54 -0.89
N ILE A 224 -9.20 -9.00 -1.29
CA ILE A 224 -8.71 -8.99 -2.67
C ILE A 224 -8.53 -10.46 -3.08
N ASP A 225 -9.30 -10.92 -4.05
CA ASP A 225 -9.26 -12.33 -4.48
C ASP A 225 -9.57 -12.50 -5.96
N ASP A 226 -8.54 -12.41 -6.79
CA ASP A 226 -8.66 -12.40 -8.24
C ASP A 226 -9.30 -13.66 -8.83
N ASN A 227 -8.97 -14.83 -8.28
CA ASN A 227 -9.34 -16.13 -8.85
C ASN A 227 -10.24 -16.96 -7.92
N ARG A 228 -10.89 -16.32 -6.93
CA ARG A 228 -11.66 -17.01 -5.88
C ARG A 228 -10.87 -18.13 -5.19
N ILE A 229 -9.58 -17.89 -4.98
CA ILE A 229 -8.67 -18.80 -4.26
C ILE A 229 -9.19 -18.99 -2.83
N GLY A 230 -9.71 -17.91 -2.23
CA GLY A 230 -10.31 -17.88 -0.91
C GLY A 230 -11.74 -18.43 -0.83
N LYS A 231 -12.30 -19.06 -1.87
CA LYS A 231 -13.73 -19.48 -1.89
C LYS A 231 -14.16 -20.38 -0.73
N ASN A 232 -13.21 -21.15 -0.16
CA ASN A 232 -13.45 -22.02 0.99
C ASN A 232 -13.22 -21.31 2.34
N LEU A 233 -12.80 -20.05 2.31
CA LEU A 233 -12.44 -19.20 3.46
C LEU A 233 -13.34 -17.97 3.58
N VAL A 234 -13.99 -17.56 2.48
CA VAL A 234 -14.95 -16.45 2.40
C VAL A 234 -16.35 -17.02 2.22
N LYS A 235 -17.25 -16.83 3.20
CA LYS A 235 -18.62 -17.38 3.13
C LYS A 235 -19.43 -16.73 2.02
N LYS A 236 -19.28 -15.42 1.86
CA LYS A 236 -20.00 -14.64 0.85
C LYS A 236 -19.13 -13.49 0.37
N TYR A 237 -18.90 -13.44 -0.94
CA TYR A 237 -18.28 -12.30 -1.61
C TYR A 237 -19.31 -11.19 -1.74
N ILE A 238 -19.06 -10.06 -1.07
CA ILE A 238 -19.93 -8.87 -1.11
C ILE A 238 -19.22 -7.75 -1.88
N GLN A 239 -19.96 -6.80 -2.46
CA GLN A 239 -19.41 -5.61 -3.12
C GLN A 239 -20.15 -4.38 -2.59
N ARG A 240 -19.89 -4.01 -1.34
CA ARG A 240 -20.51 -2.86 -0.69
C ARG A 240 -19.53 -2.14 0.22
N ASP A 241 -19.80 -0.87 0.46
CA ASP A 241 -19.13 -0.01 1.44
C ASP A 241 -17.63 0.25 1.19
N LEU A 242 -17.05 -0.21 0.06
CA LEU A 242 -15.65 0.05 -0.30
C LEU A 242 -15.37 1.55 -0.42
N ASP A 243 -16.30 2.28 -1.05
CA ASP A 243 -16.26 3.72 -1.29
C ASP A 243 -16.11 4.56 -0.02
N LYS A 244 -16.61 4.05 1.12
CA LYS A 244 -16.48 4.70 2.43
C LYS A 244 -15.06 4.64 2.99
N PHE A 245 -14.25 3.73 2.46
CA PHE A 245 -12.88 3.49 2.86
C PHE A 245 -11.87 3.89 1.77
N VAL A 246 -12.27 4.76 0.83
CA VAL A 246 -11.36 5.34 -0.17
C VAL A 246 -10.98 6.76 0.26
N ALA A 247 -9.68 7.04 0.31
CA ALA A 247 -9.17 8.38 0.57
C ALA A 247 -9.61 9.35 -0.55
N LYS A 248 -10.23 10.47 -0.17
CA LYS A 248 -10.72 11.48 -1.13
C LYS A 248 -9.62 12.40 -1.67
N ASP A 249 -8.57 12.58 -0.86
CA ASP A 249 -7.42 13.41 -1.18
C ASP A 249 -6.17 12.53 -1.23
N PHE A 250 -5.10 13.02 -1.88
CA PHE A 250 -3.81 12.34 -1.87
C PHE A 250 -3.25 12.27 -0.44
N VAL A 251 -3.12 11.05 0.09
CA VAL A 251 -2.57 10.81 1.42
C VAL A 251 -1.14 10.29 1.26
N ILE A 252 -0.17 11.10 1.69
CA ILE A 252 1.20 10.61 1.91
C ILE A 252 1.19 9.89 3.26
N ASN A 253 1.11 8.55 3.23
CA ASN A 253 1.21 7.74 4.43
C ASN A 253 2.27 6.66 4.24
N ASP A 254 3.40 6.85 4.91
CA ASP A 254 4.54 5.95 4.84
C ASP A 254 4.43 4.81 5.88
N ALA A 255 3.33 4.74 6.65
CA ALA A 255 3.15 3.69 7.65
C ALA A 255 2.99 2.33 6.97
N MET A 256 3.92 1.43 7.21
CA MET A 256 3.85 0.04 6.83
C MET A 256 3.59 -0.76 8.09
N TYR A 257 2.40 -1.33 8.19
CA TYR A 257 2.12 -2.32 9.23
C TYR A 257 2.73 -3.67 8.81
N PRO A 258 3.10 -4.53 9.77
CA PRO A 258 3.59 -5.86 9.46
C PRO A 258 2.59 -6.62 8.59
N GLU A 259 3.05 -7.38 7.60
CA GLU A 259 2.19 -8.24 6.79
C GLU A 259 2.42 -9.68 7.21
N TYR A 260 1.35 -10.41 7.52
CA TYR A 260 1.44 -11.82 7.91
C TYR A 260 0.98 -12.70 6.74
N ILE A 261 1.83 -13.63 6.31
CA ILE A 261 1.61 -14.46 5.12
C ILE A 261 1.37 -15.90 5.56
N TYR A 262 0.24 -16.45 5.12
CA TYR A 262 -0.20 -17.80 5.44
C TYR A 262 -0.31 -18.66 4.19
N LYS A 263 0.05 -19.95 4.29
CA LYS A 263 -0.22 -20.95 3.27
C LYS A 263 -1.59 -21.58 3.50
N ILE A 264 -2.39 -21.70 2.44
CA ILE A 264 -3.66 -22.41 2.47
C ILE A 264 -3.39 -23.91 2.37
N LYS A 265 -3.82 -24.67 3.37
CA LYS A 265 -3.80 -26.14 3.40
C LYS A 265 -5.21 -26.67 3.63
N GLY A 266 -5.96 -26.83 2.53
CA GLY A 266 -7.37 -27.18 2.61
C GLY A 266 -8.19 -26.08 3.27
N LYS A 267 -8.70 -26.33 4.49
CA LYS A 267 -9.40 -25.33 5.30
C LYS A 267 -8.46 -24.56 6.24
N GLU A 268 -7.24 -25.05 6.46
CA GLU A 268 -6.29 -24.47 7.40
C GLU A 268 -5.45 -23.38 6.76
N LEU A 269 -4.99 -22.45 7.60
CA LEU A 269 -4.11 -21.35 7.25
C LEU A 269 -2.89 -21.42 8.18
N VAL A 270 -1.74 -21.74 7.61
CA VAL A 270 -0.48 -21.91 8.37
C VAL A 270 0.39 -20.69 8.12
N LEU A 271 0.77 -19.96 9.17
CA LEU A 271 1.71 -18.83 9.04
C LEU A 271 3.04 -19.36 8.50
N ILE A 272 3.51 -18.82 7.38
CA ILE A 272 4.77 -19.22 6.75
C ILE A 272 5.81 -18.11 6.72
N ASP A 273 5.37 -16.85 6.77
CA ASP A 273 6.27 -15.70 6.75
C ASP A 273 5.60 -14.46 7.36
N SER A 274 6.41 -13.48 7.72
CA SER A 274 5.94 -12.16 8.10
C SER A 274 6.90 -11.07 7.60
N ILE A 275 6.36 -10.10 6.87
CA ILE A 275 7.12 -8.93 6.46
C ILE A 275 7.03 -7.89 7.57
N ARG A 276 8.18 -7.43 8.04
CA ARG A 276 8.23 -6.44 9.12
C ARG A 276 7.81 -5.07 8.60
N GLY A 277 6.89 -4.43 9.32
CA GLY A 277 6.49 -3.04 9.09
C GLY A 277 7.51 -2.02 9.63
N ASN A 278 7.26 -0.73 9.36
CA ASN A 278 8.09 0.39 9.85
C ASN A 278 7.44 1.17 11.02
N VAL A 279 6.19 0.84 11.38
CA VAL A 279 5.51 1.45 12.54
C VAL A 279 6.08 0.91 13.86
N LYS A 280 6.39 1.81 14.80
CA LYS A 280 6.80 1.42 16.17
C LYS A 280 5.57 0.84 16.90
N ARG A 281 5.74 -0.35 17.51
CA ARG A 281 4.70 -1.03 18.30
C ARG A 281 4.56 -0.40 19.68
#